data_AF-A0A1Y3MWH3-F1
#
_entry.id   AF-A0A1Y3MWH3-F1
#
_cell.length_a   1.000
_cell.length_b   1.000
_cell.length_c   1.000
_cell.angle_alpha   90.00
_cell.angle_beta   90.00
_cell.angle_gamma   90.00
#
_symmetry.space_group_name_H-M   'P 1'
#
loop_
_entity.id
_entity.type
_entity.pdbx_description
1 polymer ?
#
loop_
_entity_poly.entity_id
_entity_poly.type
_entity_poly.pdbx_seq_one_letter_code
_entity_poly.pdbx_strand_id
1 'polypeptide(L)'
;SCWSKSLGYSCCSTCTTVIDSDNDGDWGIENGNWCGIPKDCAKNSATCKGAQGYSCCQRSCEVVATDEDGQWSIENNDWCLIDESKC
;
A
#
# COMPACT_ATOMS: atom_id res chain seq x y z
N SER A 1 8.23 8.72 9.08
CA SER A 1 8.79 9.89 8.37
C SER A 1 7.81 10.49 7.39
N CYS A 2 7.74 11.82 7.31
CA CYS A 2 6.85 12.54 6.41
C CYS A 2 7.66 13.29 5.35
N TRP A 3 7.46 12.90 4.10
CA TRP A 3 8.19 13.38 2.92
C TRP A 3 7.48 14.56 2.25
N SER A 4 6.15 14.66 2.35
CA SER A 4 5.35 15.72 1.72
C SER A 4 5.66 17.13 2.23
N LYS A 5 6.18 17.25 3.46
CA LYS A 5 6.64 18.53 4.01
C LYS A 5 7.75 19.17 3.17
N SER A 6 8.62 18.37 2.56
CA SER A 6 9.67 18.86 1.67
C SER A 6 9.12 19.45 0.37
N LEU A 7 7.91 19.05 -0.03
CA LEU A 7 7.19 19.55 -1.19
C LEU A 7 6.23 20.70 -0.86
N GLY A 8 6.14 21.11 0.42
CA GLY A 8 5.24 22.15 0.90
C GLY A 8 3.84 21.68 1.28
N TYR A 9 3.60 20.37 1.35
CA TYR A 9 2.31 19.79 1.73
C TYR A 9 2.30 19.27 3.17
N SER A 10 1.09 19.14 3.73
CA SER A 10 0.89 18.62 5.08
C SER A 10 1.16 17.11 5.13
N CYS A 11 1.47 16.57 6.31
CA CYS A 11 1.47 15.13 6.52
C CYS A 11 0.06 14.69 6.90
N CYS A 12 -0.37 13.51 6.45
CA CYS A 12 -1.60 12.94 6.98
C CYS A 12 -1.36 12.58 8.46
N SER A 13 -2.28 13.01 9.33
CA SER A 13 -2.23 12.75 10.77
C SER A 13 -2.60 11.29 11.05
N THR A 14 -3.46 10.73 10.21
CA THR A 14 -3.86 9.33 10.21
C THR A 14 -3.42 8.64 8.92
N CYS A 15 -3.37 7.31 8.95
CA CYS A 15 -3.18 6.49 7.76
C CYS A 15 -4.49 6.50 6.95
N THR A 16 -4.73 7.60 6.24
CA THR A 16 -5.89 7.77 5.38
C THR A 16 -5.76 6.92 4.11
N THR A 17 -6.85 6.78 3.38
CA THR A 17 -6.85 6.05 2.11
C THR A 17 -5.99 6.77 1.08
N VAL A 18 -5.12 6.02 0.40
CA VAL A 18 -4.35 6.53 -0.73
C VAL A 18 -5.32 6.87 -1.86
N ILE A 19 -5.33 8.13 -2.28
CA ILE A 19 -6.14 8.62 -3.40
C ILE A 19 -5.30 8.84 -4.66
N ASP A 20 -4.00 9.01 -4.48
CA ASP A 20 -3.04 9.29 -5.54
C ASP A 20 -1.66 8.82 -5.07
N SER A 21 -0.77 8.47 -5.99
CA SER A 21 0.57 7.98 -5.66
C SER A 21 1.55 8.41 -6.75
N ASP A 22 2.68 8.95 -6.35
CA ASP A 22 3.72 9.44 -7.25
C ASP A 22 5.11 8.94 -6.85
N ASN A 23 6.15 9.44 -7.54
CA ASN A 23 7.54 9.06 -7.27
C ASN A 23 8.03 9.50 -5.88
N ASP A 24 7.36 10.43 -5.23
CA ASP A 24 7.70 10.91 -3.89
C ASP A 24 7.00 10.07 -2.80
N GLY A 25 5.76 9.65 -3.05
CA GLY A 25 5.02 8.63 -2.30
C GLY A 25 3.49 8.71 -2.42
N ASP A 26 2.82 8.10 -1.46
CA ASP A 26 1.35 8.03 -1.43
C ASP A 26 0.69 9.29 -0.87
N TRP A 27 -0.33 9.78 -1.56
CA TRP A 27 -1.11 10.95 -1.17
C TRP A 27 -2.50 10.58 -0.69
N GLY A 28 -2.98 11.35 0.28
CA GLY A 28 -4.30 11.24 0.89
C GLY A 28 -5.00 12.60 0.94
N ILE A 29 -6.31 12.56 1.19
CA ILE A 29 -7.06 13.74 1.62
C ILE A 29 -7.46 13.55 3.09
N GLU A 30 -7.13 14.54 3.92
CA GLU A 30 -7.54 14.60 5.32
C GLU A 30 -8.15 15.99 5.60
N ASN A 31 -9.38 16.01 6.12
CA ASN A 31 -10.14 17.24 6.35
C ASN A 31 -10.28 18.14 5.10
N GLY A 32 -10.36 17.54 3.91
CA GLY A 32 -10.46 18.27 2.64
C GLY A 32 -9.15 18.86 2.13
N ASN A 33 -8.01 18.57 2.77
CA ASN A 33 -6.70 19.04 2.34
C ASN A 33 -5.83 17.87 1.87
N TRP A 34 -4.98 18.14 0.87
CA TRP A 34 -3.96 17.21 0.43
C TRP A 34 -2.90 17.01 1.51
N CYS A 35 -2.59 15.75 1.75
CA CYS A 35 -1.58 15.35 2.70
C CYS A 35 -0.77 14.17 2.17
N GLY A 36 0.53 14.14 2.47
CA GLY A 36 1.38 12.99 2.17
C GLY A 36 1.20 11.94 3.24
N ILE A 37 0.92 10.72 2.82
CA ILE A 37 0.78 9.57 3.69
C ILE A 37 2.19 9.18 4.16
N PRO A 38 2.43 9.14 5.49
CA PRO A 38 3.71 8.72 6.02
C PRO A 38 4.10 7.34 5.50
N LYS A 39 5.39 7.09 5.21
CA LYS A 39 5.85 5.74 4.81
C LYS A 39 5.57 4.68 5.89
N ASP A 40 5.42 5.12 7.14
CA ASP A 40 5.03 4.24 8.25
C ASP A 40 3.56 3.80 8.15
N CYS A 41 2.72 4.57 7.44
CA CYS A 41 1.35 4.22 7.09
C CYS A 41 1.25 3.33 5.86
N ALA A 42 2.21 3.40 4.93
CA ALA A 42 2.29 2.46 3.80
C ALA A 42 2.41 1.00 4.26
N LYS A 43 2.97 0.78 5.46
CA LYS A 43 3.04 -0.55 6.09
C LYS A 43 1.71 -1.10 6.63
N ASN A 44 0.68 -0.26 6.72
CA ASN A 44 -0.65 -0.65 7.21
C ASN A 44 -1.75 -0.49 6.15
N SER A 45 -1.38 -0.16 4.91
CA SER A 45 -2.31 -0.08 3.77
C SER A 45 -1.97 -1.10 2.67
N ALA A 46 -1.30 -2.20 3.01
CA ALA A 46 -1.58 -3.46 2.34
C ALA A 46 -3.00 -3.90 2.74
N THR A 47 -4.04 -3.12 2.40
CA THR A 47 -5.35 -3.73 2.22
C THR A 47 -5.20 -4.37 0.86
N CYS A 48 -4.59 -5.55 0.83
CA CYS A 48 -4.51 -6.27 -0.41
C CYS A 48 -5.95 -6.35 -0.94
N LYS A 49 -6.16 -5.82 -2.15
CA LYS A 49 -7.47 -5.88 -2.84
C LYS A 49 -7.50 -6.99 -3.88
N GLY A 50 -6.42 -7.77 -3.97
CA GLY A 50 -6.16 -8.62 -5.10
C GLY A 50 -5.83 -7.80 -6.35
N ALA A 51 -5.24 -8.46 -7.34
CA ALA A 51 -4.89 -7.85 -8.62
C ALA A 51 -5.12 -8.87 -9.74
N GLN A 52 -5.37 -8.39 -10.97
CA GLN A 52 -5.52 -9.25 -12.15
C GLN A 52 -6.52 -10.42 -12.00
N GLY A 53 -7.53 -10.29 -11.12
CA GLY A 53 -8.53 -11.32 -10.83
C GLY A 53 -8.15 -12.32 -9.73
N TYR A 54 -6.97 -12.19 -9.13
CA TYR A 54 -6.50 -13.01 -8.02
C TYR A 54 -6.74 -12.33 -6.69
N SER A 55 -7.10 -13.11 -5.67
CA SER A 55 -7.32 -12.62 -4.31
C SER A 55 -6.02 -12.44 -3.53
N CYS A 56 -6.16 -11.96 -2.31
CA CYS A 56 -5.04 -11.81 -1.39
C CYS A 56 -4.64 -13.12 -0.76
N CYS A 57 -3.35 -13.25 -0.47
CA CYS A 57 -2.86 -14.37 0.31
C CYS A 57 -3.45 -14.30 1.72
N GLN A 58 -3.94 -15.42 2.23
CA GLN A 58 -4.52 -15.45 3.57
C GLN A 58 -3.43 -15.37 4.65
N ARG A 59 -2.26 -15.98 4.36
CA ARG A 59 -1.09 -15.98 5.26
C ARG A 59 0.25 -16.18 4.55
N SER A 60 0.24 -16.48 3.24
CA SER A 60 1.49 -16.65 2.48
C SER A 60 2.21 -15.32 2.25
N CYS A 61 3.49 -15.31 2.61
CA CYS A 61 4.40 -14.15 2.51
C CYS A 61 5.63 -14.46 1.65
N GLU A 62 5.68 -15.66 1.07
CA GLU A 62 6.79 -16.08 0.22
C GLU A 62 6.64 -15.42 -1.14
N VAL A 63 7.52 -14.47 -1.43
CA VAL A 63 7.55 -13.75 -2.70
C VAL A 63 8.07 -14.68 -3.79
N VAL A 64 7.17 -15.13 -4.67
CA VAL A 64 7.52 -15.93 -5.85
C VAL A 64 7.58 -15.08 -7.12
N ALA A 65 6.90 -13.93 -7.12
CA ALA A 65 6.98 -12.94 -8.18
C ALA A 65 6.72 -11.52 -7.64
N THR A 66 7.20 -10.51 -8.36
CA THR A 66 6.94 -9.09 -8.06
C THR A 66 6.70 -8.36 -9.37
N ASP A 67 5.63 -7.57 -9.43
CA ASP A 67 5.26 -6.76 -10.60
C ASP A 67 4.76 -5.37 -10.21
N GLU A 68 4.09 -4.66 -11.13
CA GLU A 68 3.50 -3.34 -10.91
C GLU A 68 2.35 -3.35 -9.89
N ASP A 69 1.68 -4.49 -9.70
CA ASP A 69 0.59 -4.65 -8.74
C ASP A 69 1.09 -5.00 -7.34
N GLY A 70 2.25 -5.62 -7.22
CA GLY A 70 2.94 -5.85 -5.95
C GLY A 70 3.70 -7.17 -5.89
N GLN A 71 3.82 -7.72 -4.68
CA GLN A 71 4.46 -9.01 -4.44
C GLN A 71 3.41 -10.13 -4.46
N TRP A 72 3.77 -11.26 -5.03
CA TRP A 72 2.88 -12.39 -5.27
C TRP A 72 3.40 -13.65 -4.62
N SER A 73 2.48 -14.51 -4.18
CA SER A 73 2.73 -15.84 -3.67
C SER A 73 1.82 -16.87 -4.32
N ILE A 74 2.12 -18.15 -4.09
CA ILE A 74 1.23 -19.26 -4.42
C ILE A 74 0.73 -19.85 -3.10
N GLU A 75 -0.58 -19.81 -2.89
CA GLU A 75 -1.25 -20.36 -1.72
C GLU A 75 -2.36 -21.31 -2.17
N ASN A 76 -2.38 -22.54 -1.66
CA ASN A 76 -3.33 -23.58 -2.06
C ASN A 76 -3.36 -23.87 -3.58
N ASN A 77 -2.20 -23.80 -4.24
CA ASN A 77 -2.02 -23.91 -5.69
C ASN A 77 -2.65 -22.78 -6.53
N ASP A 78 -3.07 -21.67 -5.90
CA ASP A 78 -3.57 -20.48 -6.57
C ASP A 78 -2.65 -19.28 -6.36
N TRP A 79 -2.59 -18.40 -7.36
CA TRP A 79 -1.88 -17.13 -7.24
C TRP A 79 -2.63 -16.20 -6.31
N CYS A 80 -1.87 -15.50 -5.47
CA CYS A 80 -2.41 -14.50 -4.57
C CYS A 80 -1.45 -13.33 -4.41
N LEU A 81 -2.00 -12.13 -4.24
CA LEU A 81 -1.23 -10.94 -3.94
C LEU A 81 -0.91 -10.92 -2.44
N ILE A 82 0.36 -10.72 -2.10
CA ILE A 82 0.84 -10.77 -0.72
C ILE A 82 0.28 -9.59 0.05
N ASP A 83 -0.36 -9.90 1.18
CA ASP A 83 -0.82 -8.92 2.14
C ASP A 83 0.19 -8.82 3.28
N GLU A 84 1.06 -7.80 3.23
CA GLU A 84 2.05 -7.53 4.28
C GLU A 84 1.43 -7.27 5.66
N SER A 85 0.11 -7.04 5.77
CA SER A 85 -0.59 -6.89 7.05
C SER A 85 -1.03 -8.24 7.66
N LYS A 86 -0.97 -9.31 6.88
CA LYS A 86 -1.24 -10.71 7.30
C LYS A 86 0.04 -11.53 7.44
N CYS A 87 1.14 -10.90 7.10
CA CYS A 87 2.53 -11.25 7.37
C CYS A 87 3.03 -10.41 8.57
#